data_AF-A0A7L2V015-F1
#
_entry.id   AF-A0A7L2V015-F1
#
_cell.length_a   1.000
_cell.length_b   1.000
_cell.length_c   1.000
_cell.angle_alpha   90.00
_cell.angle_beta   90.00
_cell.angle_gamma   90.00
#
_symmetry.space_group_name_H-M   'P 1'
#
loop_
_entity.id
_entity.type
_entity.pdbx_description
1 polymer ?
#
loop_
_entity_poly.entity_id
_entity_poly.type
_entity_poly.pdbx_seq_one_letter_code
_entity_poly.pdbx_strand_id
1 'polypeptide(L)'
;VRWPLSLTPLPCVLKPPPARARRVTFEDEVMPLGRPPGRVPRAADGEKPGAGSIPPRLAPRPRAVPDYVAKYPAIRSPRQREGYKGVFQDQLAEYTELLGEVRATRRRIGEPEDSAFLEKQQRCEYLKKKLTHIKARIQEYDRDARDSAVYF
;
A
#
# COMPACT_ATOMS: atom_id res chain seq x y z
N VAL A 1 -11.52 6.73 26.22
CA VAL A 1 -11.84 7.68 25.13
C VAL A 1 -12.82 6.99 24.20
N ARG A 2 -14.13 7.24 24.37
CA ARG A 2 -15.17 6.67 23.50
C ARG A 2 -15.13 7.47 22.21
N TRP A 3 -14.51 6.93 21.15
CA TRP A 3 -14.58 7.55 19.82
C TRP A 3 -16.05 7.54 19.41
N PRO A 4 -16.71 8.69 19.24
CA PRO A 4 -18.07 8.68 18.73
C PRO A 4 -17.99 8.11 17.33
N LEU A 5 -18.62 6.95 17.12
CA LEU A 5 -19.07 6.50 15.82
C LEU A 5 -20.23 7.41 15.38
N SER A 6 -20.04 8.74 15.43
CA SER A 6 -20.99 9.69 14.88
C SER A 6 -20.85 9.59 13.37
N LEU A 7 -21.73 8.78 12.78
CA LEU A 7 -22.07 8.82 11.36
C LEU A 7 -22.61 10.22 11.02
N THR A 8 -21.72 11.18 10.86
CA THR A 8 -22.02 12.39 10.09
C THR A 8 -21.17 12.29 8.84
N PRO A 9 -21.76 11.93 7.67
CA PRO A 9 -21.07 12.15 6.42
C PRO A 9 -20.83 13.66 6.32
N LEU A 10 -19.57 14.07 6.40
CA LEU A 10 -19.18 15.41 6.01
C LEU A 10 -19.56 15.55 4.52
N PRO A 11 -20.30 16.60 4.11
CA PRO A 11 -20.56 16.82 2.70
C PRO A 11 -19.21 17.04 2.02
N CYS A 12 -18.82 16.09 1.17
CA CYS A 12 -17.69 16.23 0.28
C CYS A 12 -17.93 17.46 -0.60
N VAL A 13 -17.33 18.58 -0.21
CA VAL A 13 -17.23 19.77 -1.04
C VAL A 13 -16.55 19.36 -2.33
N LEU A 14 -17.31 19.45 -3.42
CA LEU A 14 -16.90 19.31 -4.81
C LEU A 14 -15.51 19.92 -5.01
N LYS A 15 -14.52 19.09 -5.34
CA LYS A 15 -13.25 19.56 -5.92
C LYS A 15 -13.30 19.33 -7.42
N PRO A 16 -13.25 20.38 -8.26
CA PRO A 16 -13.25 20.24 -9.71
C PRO A 16 -11.95 19.56 -10.20
N PRO A 17 -11.99 18.87 -11.37
CA PRO A 17 -10.82 18.18 -11.92
C PRO A 17 -9.77 19.20 -12.42
N PRO A 18 -8.47 18.99 -12.17
CA PRO A 18 -7.45 19.84 -12.76
C PRO A 18 -7.32 19.58 -14.26
N ALA A 19 -7.37 20.68 -15.01
CA ALA A 19 -7.14 20.75 -16.43
C ALA A 19 -5.77 20.19 -16.82
N ARG A 20 -5.77 19.44 -17.92
CA ARG A 20 -4.62 18.90 -18.63
C ARG A 20 -3.62 20.01 -18.97
N ALA A 21 -2.45 20.00 -18.33
CA ALA A 21 -1.30 20.80 -18.73
C ALA A 21 -0.21 19.88 -19.33
N ARG A 22 0.35 20.34 -20.43
CA ARG A 22 1.13 19.58 -21.42
C ARG A 22 2.52 19.26 -20.87
N ARG A 23 3.01 18.04 -21.14
CA ARG A 23 4.36 17.58 -20.81
C ARG A 23 5.34 18.37 -21.67
N VAL A 24 6.29 19.08 -21.04
CA VAL A 24 7.47 19.61 -21.72
C VAL A 24 8.44 18.42 -21.87
N THR A 25 8.66 18.00 -23.11
CA THR A 25 9.78 17.14 -23.50
C THR A 25 11.05 17.97 -23.42
N PHE A 26 12.01 17.56 -22.61
CA PHE A 26 13.38 18.03 -22.74
C PHE A 26 14.09 17.02 -23.65
N GLU A 27 14.21 17.37 -24.93
CA GLU A 27 15.21 16.76 -25.81
C GLU A 27 16.52 17.49 -25.56
N ASP A 28 17.42 16.84 -24.84
CA ASP A 28 18.83 17.23 -24.78
C ASP A 28 19.56 16.35 -25.81
N GLU A 29 19.57 16.80 -27.05
CA GLU A 29 20.39 16.23 -28.11
C GLU A 29 21.43 17.27 -28.54
N VAL A 30 22.67 17.09 -28.11
CA VAL A 30 23.85 17.59 -28.84
C VAL A 30 25.05 16.67 -28.58
N MET A 31 25.17 15.65 -29.44
CA MET A 31 26.44 14.96 -29.72
C MET A 31 27.19 15.78 -30.78
N PRO A 32 28.55 15.83 -30.79
CA PRO A 32 29.24 15.04 -31.81
C PRO A 32 30.64 14.50 -31.43
N LEU A 33 30.85 13.25 -31.87
CA LEU A 33 32.00 12.75 -32.66
C LEU A 33 33.39 12.59 -32.01
N GLY A 34 33.81 11.31 -31.90
CA GLY A 34 35.22 10.92 -31.72
C GLY A 34 35.46 9.41 -31.65
N ARG A 35 35.59 8.74 -32.81
CA ARG A 35 36.10 7.36 -32.97
C ARG A 35 37.64 7.38 -32.86
N PRO A 36 38.33 6.30 -32.43
CA PRO A 36 38.83 5.32 -33.41
C PRO A 36 38.70 3.84 -32.95
N PRO A 37 38.90 2.87 -33.87
CA PRO A 37 38.61 1.45 -33.69
C PRO A 37 39.84 0.61 -33.29
N GLY A 38 39.65 -0.54 -32.63
CA GLY A 38 40.78 -1.43 -32.31
C GLY A 38 40.42 -2.88 -31.93
N ARG A 39 40.46 -3.76 -32.95
CA ARG A 39 40.88 -5.19 -32.95
C ARG A 39 40.47 -6.16 -31.81
N VAL A 40 39.80 -7.24 -32.21
CA VAL A 40 39.91 -8.63 -31.66
C VAL A 40 41.14 -9.35 -32.30
N PRO A 41 41.64 -10.57 -31.89
CA PRO A 41 41.05 -11.61 -31.02
C PRO A 41 42.02 -12.48 -30.10
N ARG A 42 41.41 -13.35 -29.26
CA ARG A 42 41.74 -14.77 -28.91
C ARG A 42 43.09 -15.19 -28.24
N ALA A 43 42.97 -15.95 -27.13
CA ALA A 43 43.42 -17.37 -26.91
C ALA A 43 44.15 -17.66 -25.58
N ALA A 44 43.76 -18.78 -24.95
CA ALA A 44 44.46 -19.70 -24.02
C ALA A 44 43.59 -19.98 -22.78
N ASP A 45 42.76 -21.02 -22.76
CA ASP A 45 43.09 -22.45 -22.53
C ASP A 45 43.45 -22.75 -21.06
N GLY A 46 42.82 -23.77 -20.48
CA GLY A 46 43.06 -24.22 -19.11
C GLY A 46 41.84 -24.82 -18.40
N GLU A 47 41.57 -26.09 -18.70
CA GLU A 47 40.98 -27.18 -17.88
C GLU A 47 39.97 -26.86 -16.73
N LYS A 48 38.68 -27.21 -16.81
CA LYS A 48 38.00 -28.50 -16.45
C LYS A 48 38.05 -28.87 -14.95
N PRO A 49 37.12 -29.71 -14.43
CA PRO A 49 35.70 -29.52 -14.15
C PRO A 49 35.35 -29.76 -12.66
N GLY A 50 34.11 -29.43 -12.27
CA GLY A 50 33.41 -30.17 -11.20
C GLY A 50 33.43 -29.53 -9.82
N ALA A 51 32.33 -28.87 -9.47
CA ALA A 51 31.71 -29.03 -8.17
C ALA A 51 30.25 -28.57 -8.31
N GLY A 52 29.33 -29.53 -8.34
CA GLY A 52 27.94 -29.20 -8.08
C GLY A 52 27.85 -28.55 -6.72
N SER A 53 27.14 -27.43 -6.62
CA SER A 53 26.57 -26.98 -5.36
C SER A 53 25.44 -25.99 -5.60
N ILE A 54 24.25 -26.56 -5.65
CA ILE A 54 23.00 -26.03 -5.09
C ILE A 54 22.46 -24.75 -5.77
N PRO A 55 21.30 -24.77 -6.46
CA PRO A 55 20.62 -23.52 -6.80
C PRO A 55 20.40 -22.74 -5.49
N PRO A 56 20.61 -21.41 -5.42
CA PRO A 56 20.32 -20.65 -4.22
C PRO A 56 18.94 -21.03 -3.74
N ARG A 57 18.98 -21.74 -2.62
CA ARG A 57 17.86 -22.31 -1.91
C ARG A 57 16.78 -21.26 -1.93
N LEU A 58 15.58 -21.68 -2.34
CA LEU A 58 14.32 -20.98 -2.19
C LEU A 58 14.33 -20.24 -0.85
N ALA A 59 14.85 -19.01 -0.82
CA ALA A 59 14.73 -18.14 0.31
C ALA A 59 13.22 -17.92 0.39
N PRO A 60 12.55 -18.36 1.47
CA PRO A 60 11.12 -18.13 1.58
C PRO A 60 10.95 -16.63 1.44
N ARG A 61 10.27 -16.19 0.37
CA ARG A 61 10.02 -14.77 0.13
C ARG A 61 9.60 -14.18 1.47
N PRO A 62 10.32 -13.17 2.01
CA PRO A 62 10.02 -12.61 3.32
C PRO A 62 8.52 -12.39 3.36
N ARG A 63 7.84 -13.09 4.29
CA ARG A 63 6.37 -13.11 4.35
C ARG A 63 5.90 -11.69 4.15
N ALA A 64 5.19 -11.47 3.04
CA ALA A 64 4.89 -10.14 2.54
C ALA A 64 4.18 -9.36 3.64
N VAL A 65 4.96 -8.55 4.37
CA VAL A 65 4.41 -7.68 5.40
C VAL A 65 3.35 -6.87 4.68
N PRO A 66 2.09 -6.94 5.12
CA PRO A 66 1.02 -6.24 4.43
C PRO A 66 1.39 -4.76 4.31
N ASP A 67 1.16 -4.17 3.14
CA ASP A 67 1.61 -2.81 2.82
C ASP A 67 1.14 -1.78 3.85
N TYR A 68 -0.05 -1.97 4.43
CA TYR A 68 -0.58 -1.10 5.48
C TYR A 68 0.22 -1.15 6.79
N VAL A 69 0.91 -2.25 7.10
CA VAL A 69 1.74 -2.33 8.30
C VAL A 69 2.96 -1.41 8.15
N ALA A 70 3.57 -1.39 6.96
CA ALA A 70 4.67 -0.48 6.65
C ALA A 70 4.22 0.99 6.49
N LYS A 71 3.01 1.22 5.94
CA LYS A 71 2.46 2.57 5.74
C LYS A 71 1.98 3.25 7.02
N TYR A 72 1.56 2.47 8.02
CA TYR A 72 1.04 2.99 9.29
C TYR A 72 1.87 2.45 10.48
N PRO A 73 3.12 2.92 10.67
CA PRO A 73 3.92 2.60 11.85
C PRO A 73 3.35 3.23 13.13
N ALA A 74 4.00 2.97 14.27
CA ALA A 74 3.66 3.59 15.55
C ALA A 74 3.66 5.14 15.44
N ILE A 75 2.61 5.76 15.96
CA ILE A 75 2.42 7.21 15.89
C ILE A 75 3.36 7.88 16.88
N ARG A 76 4.04 8.94 16.43
CA ARG A 76 4.99 9.72 17.25
C ARG A 76 4.57 11.16 17.52
N SER A 77 3.48 11.62 16.91
CA SER A 77 3.02 13.00 17.05
C SER A 77 1.49 13.13 16.96
N PRO A 78 0.91 14.17 17.59
CA PRO A 78 -0.54 14.39 17.55
C PRO A 78 -1.04 14.73 16.13
N ARG A 79 -0.22 15.40 15.31
CA ARG A 79 -0.55 15.69 13.91
C ARG A 79 -0.60 14.42 13.06
N GLN A 80 0.32 13.49 13.27
CA GLN A 80 0.32 12.20 12.58
C GLN A 80 -0.89 11.35 12.97
N ARG A 81 -1.29 11.38 14.25
CA ARG A 81 -2.52 10.76 14.74
C ARG A 81 -3.75 11.27 14.00
N GLU A 82 -3.84 12.58 13.80
CA GLU A 82 -4.95 13.19 13.07
C GLU A 82 -4.96 12.80 11.60
N GLY A 83 -3.80 12.74 10.95
CA GLY A 83 -3.67 12.20 9.60
C GLY A 83 -4.16 10.75 9.50
N TYR A 84 -3.82 9.90 10.49
CA TYR A 84 -4.28 8.50 10.52
C TYR A 84 -5.80 8.41 10.71
N LYS A 85 -6.40 9.32 11.49
CA LYS A 85 -7.86 9.42 11.63
C LYS A 85 -8.53 9.77 10.31
N GLY A 86 -8.02 10.76 9.58
CA GLY A 86 -8.57 11.13 8.27
C GLY A 86 -8.56 9.94 7.32
N VAL A 87 -7.42 9.27 7.20
CA VAL A 87 -7.29 8.06 6.37
C VAL A 87 -8.22 6.93 6.83
N PHE A 88 -8.40 6.75 8.14
CA PHE A 88 -9.32 5.76 8.68
C PHE A 88 -10.76 6.05 8.27
N GLN A 89 -11.19 7.32 8.31
CA GLN A 89 -12.54 7.70 7.89
C GLN A 89 -12.75 7.47 6.40
N ASP A 90 -11.81 7.92 5.57
CA ASP A 90 -11.90 7.74 4.11
C ASP A 90 -11.98 6.25 3.73
N GLN A 91 -11.14 5.41 4.33
CA GLN A 91 -11.16 3.97 4.05
C GLN A 91 -12.35 3.25 4.69
N LEU A 92 -12.91 3.78 5.77
CA LEU A 92 -14.14 3.24 6.35
C LEU A 92 -15.32 3.49 5.41
N ALA A 93 -15.39 4.66 4.76
CA ALA A 93 -16.39 4.95 3.75
C ALA A 93 -16.31 3.94 2.59
N GLU A 94 -15.12 3.70 2.05
CA GLU A 94 -14.89 2.68 1.00
C GLU A 94 -15.32 1.28 1.47
N TYR A 95 -14.96 0.88 2.70
CA TYR A 95 -15.36 -0.41 3.26
C TYR A 95 -16.87 -0.55 3.40
N THR A 96 -17.57 0.51 3.83
CA THR A 96 -19.03 0.49 4.00
C THR A 96 -19.77 0.39 2.68
N GLU A 97 -19.33 1.12 1.65
CA GLU A 97 -19.88 1.05 0.30
C GLU A 97 -19.68 -0.34 -0.29
N LEU A 98 -18.45 -0.86 -0.22
CA LEU A 98 -18.11 -2.18 -0.70
C LEU A 98 -18.90 -3.29 0.02
N LEU A 99 -19.12 -3.16 1.32
CA LEU A 99 -19.95 -4.10 2.07
C LEU A 99 -21.42 -4.05 1.62
N GLY A 100 -21.93 -2.87 1.29
CA GLY A 100 -23.24 -2.68 0.68
C GLY A 100 -23.34 -3.39 -0.67
N GLU A 101 -22.33 -3.23 -1.53
CA GLU A 101 -22.25 -3.90 -2.82
C GLU A 101 -22.17 -5.41 -2.68
N VAL A 102 -21.28 -5.95 -1.84
CA VAL A 102 -21.16 -7.39 -1.57
C VAL A 102 -22.50 -7.96 -1.12
N ARG A 103 -23.21 -7.28 -0.22
CA ARG A 103 -24.55 -7.68 0.22
C ARG A 103 -25.58 -7.63 -0.89
N ALA A 104 -25.55 -6.60 -1.74
CA ALA A 104 -26.46 -6.47 -2.87
C ALA A 104 -26.23 -7.58 -3.90
N THR A 105 -24.96 -7.85 -4.23
CA THR A 105 -24.53 -8.92 -5.13
C THR A 105 -24.96 -10.29 -4.58
N ARG A 106 -24.73 -10.59 -3.30
CA ARG A 106 -25.20 -11.83 -2.64
C ARG A 106 -26.73 -11.99 -2.63
N ARG A 107 -27.50 -10.90 -2.72
CA ARG A 107 -28.97 -10.97 -2.83
C ARG A 107 -29.43 -11.27 -4.26
N ARG A 108 -28.63 -10.94 -5.28
CA ARG A 108 -28.96 -11.12 -6.69
C ARG A 108 -28.49 -12.48 -7.21
N ILE A 109 -27.30 -12.89 -6.81
CA ILE A 109 -26.75 -14.20 -7.11
C ILE A 109 -27.04 -15.07 -5.89
N GLY A 110 -27.96 -16.03 -6.03
CA GLY A 110 -28.31 -16.96 -4.95
C GLY A 110 -27.12 -17.80 -4.47
N GLU A 111 -26.06 -17.90 -5.27
CA GLU A 111 -24.82 -18.61 -4.94
C GLU A 111 -23.57 -17.76 -5.29
N PRO A 112 -22.60 -17.62 -4.38
CA PRO A 112 -21.46 -16.72 -4.50
C PRO A 112 -20.26 -17.32 -5.29
N GLU A 113 -20.52 -18.02 -6.39
CA GLU A 113 -19.47 -18.58 -7.27
C GLU A 113 -18.91 -17.55 -8.27
N ASP A 114 -19.45 -16.32 -8.28
CA ASP A 114 -18.97 -15.25 -9.14
C ASP A 114 -17.58 -14.76 -8.71
N SER A 115 -16.59 -14.87 -9.61
CA SER A 115 -15.22 -14.37 -9.40
C SER A 115 -15.19 -12.90 -8.94
N ALA A 116 -16.08 -12.06 -9.48
CA ALA A 116 -16.21 -10.66 -9.08
C ALA A 116 -16.69 -10.48 -7.64
N PHE A 117 -17.53 -11.38 -7.12
CA PHE A 117 -17.94 -11.37 -5.72
C PHE A 117 -16.79 -11.72 -4.79
N LEU A 118 -16.00 -12.75 -5.14
CA LEU A 118 -14.82 -13.17 -4.38
C LEU A 118 -13.77 -12.05 -4.30
N GLU A 119 -13.52 -11.33 -5.40
CA GLU A 119 -12.62 -10.16 -5.40
C GLU A 119 -13.09 -9.06 -4.45
N LYS A 120 -14.39 -8.72 -4.49
CA LYS A 120 -14.97 -7.73 -3.56
C LYS A 120 -14.90 -8.19 -2.10
N GLN A 121 -15.11 -9.48 -1.85
CA GLN A 121 -14.96 -10.06 -0.51
C GLN A 121 -13.52 -9.96 -0.01
N GLN A 122 -12.53 -10.30 -0.85
CA GLN A 122 -11.12 -10.15 -0.52
C GLN A 122 -10.75 -8.69 -0.22
N ARG A 123 -11.30 -7.74 -0.99
CA ARG A 123 -11.11 -6.31 -0.74
C ARG A 123 -11.72 -5.87 0.58
N CYS A 124 -12.91 -6.35 0.95
CA CYS A 124 -13.50 -6.10 2.27
C CYS A 124 -12.58 -6.60 3.39
N GLU A 125 -12.07 -7.83 3.29
CA GLU A 125 -11.17 -8.40 4.29
C GLU A 125 -9.86 -7.61 4.42
N TYR A 126 -9.30 -7.16 3.29
CA TYR A 126 -8.12 -6.31 3.29
C TYR A 126 -8.38 -4.97 4.01
N LEU A 127 -9.46 -4.27 3.65
CA LEU A 127 -9.83 -3.00 4.26
C LEU A 127 -10.10 -3.16 5.76
N LYS A 128 -10.79 -4.22 6.16
CA LYS A 128 -11.06 -4.52 7.57
C LYS A 128 -9.77 -4.70 8.38
N LYS A 129 -8.80 -5.46 7.86
CA LYS A 129 -7.49 -5.64 8.51
C LYS A 129 -6.72 -4.32 8.60
N LYS A 130 -6.71 -3.55 7.51
CA LYS A 130 -6.06 -2.24 7.44
C LYS A 130 -6.66 -1.23 8.42
N LEU A 131 -7.99 -1.11 8.46
CA LEU A 131 -8.72 -0.26 9.40
C LEU A 131 -8.44 -0.66 10.84
N THR A 132 -8.43 -1.97 11.13
CA THR A 132 -8.12 -2.49 12.47
C THR A 132 -6.70 -2.11 12.89
N HIS A 133 -5.73 -2.23 12.00
CA HIS A 133 -4.33 -1.83 12.26
C HIS A 133 -4.20 -0.34 12.54
N ILE A 134 -4.79 0.52 11.69
CA ILE A 134 -4.75 1.97 11.86
C ILE A 134 -5.42 2.37 13.18
N LYS A 135 -6.59 1.79 13.49
CA LYS A 135 -7.29 2.04 14.75
C LYS A 135 -6.44 1.65 15.95
N ALA A 136 -5.74 0.51 15.89
CA ALA A 136 -4.85 0.08 16.96
C ALA A 136 -3.71 1.06 17.18
N ARG A 137 -3.06 1.56 16.12
CA ARG A 137 -2.00 2.58 16.23
C ARG A 137 -2.49 3.86 16.90
N ILE A 138 -3.68 4.34 16.53
CA ILE A 138 -4.30 5.53 17.13
C ILE A 138 -4.60 5.30 18.62
N GLN A 139 -5.13 4.13 18.97
CA GLN A 139 -5.47 3.79 20.35
C GLN A 139 -4.26 3.60 21.25
N GLU A 140 -3.17 3.03 20.73
CA GLU A 140 -1.89 2.89 21.43
C GLU A 140 -1.33 4.25 21.80
N TYR A 141 -1.24 5.17 20.83
CA TYR A 141 -0.81 6.55 21.09
C TYR A 141 -1.71 7.28 22.11
N ASP A 142 -3.02 7.09 22.04
CA ASP A 142 -3.96 7.70 23.00
C ASP A 142 -3.82 7.13 24.41
N ARG A 143 -3.37 5.89 24.54
CA ARG A 143 -3.06 5.28 25.84
C ARG A 143 -1.76 5.87 26.38
N ASP A 144 -0.70 5.84 25.58
CA ASP A 144 0.62 6.34 25.99
C ASP A 144 0.58 7.83 26.34
N ALA A 145 -0.19 8.63 25.61
CA ALA A 145 -0.39 10.05 25.90
C ALA A 145 -1.14 10.28 27.22
N ARG A 146 -2.06 9.38 27.60
CA ARG A 146 -2.76 9.45 28.89
C ARG A 146 -1.87 8.99 30.03
N ASP A 147 -1.13 7.91 29.82
CA ASP A 147 -0.22 7.37 30.84
C ASP A 147 0.92 8.37 31.10
N SER A 148 1.49 8.98 30.05
CA SER A 148 2.50 10.04 30.19
C SER A 148 1.96 11.27 30.93
N ALA A 149 0.68 11.62 30.76
CA ALA A 149 0.07 12.75 31.45
C ALA A 149 -0.18 12.51 32.94
N VAL A 150 -0.10 11.27 33.42
CA VAL A 150 -0.29 10.90 34.85
C VAL A 150 1.02 10.98 35.64
N TYR A 151 2.17 11.00 34.96
CA TYR A 151 3.50 11.12 35.58
C TYR A 151 4.03 12.58 35.64
N PHE A 152 3.14 13.57 35.49
CA PHE A 152 3.43 15.00 35.67
C PHE A 152 2.63 15.59 36.82
#